data_AF-A0A1H1N7U8-F1
#
_entry.id   AF-A0A1H1N7U8-F1
#
_cell.length_a   1.000
_cell.length_b   1.000
_cell.length_c   1.000
_cell.angle_alpha   90.00
_cell.angle_beta   90.00
_cell.angle_gamma   90.00
#
_symmetry.space_group_name_H-M   'P 1'
#
loop_
_entity.id
_entity.type
_entity.pdbx_description
1 polymer ?
#
loop_
_entity_poly.entity_id
_entity_poly.type
_entity_poly.pdbx_seq_one_letter_code
_entity_poly.pdbx_strand_id
1 'polypeptide(L)'
;MAQDVINTPSGTYKKVATKQSTPTADRAPKAVVLDQGLTVFLGGAGMVGSYNGDMVAALKEAGIANPVFANYSALIAGLDKYVPSFIDMLGDASAVVLYNQDENDPVVFEYGELQKCTYGNEYIEKKYLFGLVTIREHEQIECTPTSDLFAIKLSRDIKEIKASDFSLTTIGISHPIPTAGQFNIIGYSWGAVIAARTAIFHARKGIIVDHLILIGAPINVSLKNAVINHPNILNTHIVDLVSHGDPIYAGMTDKKIVDCIPILRKQMFDGGKDGHFYYSADNAEARNRRRQLAKSLYTLGLR
;
A
#
# COMPACT_ATOMS: atom_id res chain seq x y z
N MET A 1 -24.64 -62.44 -23.06
CA MET A 1 -23.50 -61.54 -23.37
C MET A 1 -24.00 -60.51 -24.39
N ALA A 2 -24.31 -59.30 -23.94
CA ALA A 2 -24.87 -58.26 -24.81
C ALA A 2 -23.75 -57.62 -25.65
N GLN A 3 -23.99 -57.45 -26.95
CA GLN A 3 -22.99 -56.96 -27.91
C GLN A 3 -22.73 -55.45 -27.70
N ASP A 4 -21.48 -55.09 -27.38
CA ASP A 4 -21.00 -53.70 -27.19
C ASP A 4 -20.72 -52.96 -28.52
N VAL A 5 -21.26 -53.46 -29.64
CA VAL A 5 -21.06 -52.91 -30.98
C VAL A 5 -22.39 -52.92 -31.73
N ILE A 6 -22.77 -51.77 -32.29
CA ILE A 6 -23.93 -51.62 -33.18
C ILE A 6 -23.42 -51.14 -34.54
N ASN A 7 -23.82 -51.86 -35.59
CA ASN A 7 -23.54 -51.49 -36.98
C ASN A 7 -24.78 -50.84 -37.59
N THR A 8 -24.61 -49.67 -38.19
CA THR A 8 -25.65 -48.99 -38.97
C THR A 8 -25.11 -48.65 -40.37
N PRO A 9 -25.97 -48.27 -41.34
CA PRO A 9 -25.53 -47.83 -42.66
C PRO A 9 -24.61 -46.59 -42.63
N SER A 10 -24.66 -45.81 -41.54
CA SER A 10 -23.81 -44.63 -41.33
C SER A 10 -22.49 -44.92 -40.61
N GLY A 11 -22.25 -46.16 -40.19
CA GLY A 11 -20.99 -46.57 -39.57
C GLY A 11 -21.14 -47.59 -38.43
N THR A 12 -19.99 -47.98 -37.87
CA THR A 12 -19.91 -48.89 -36.72
C THR A 12 -19.69 -48.10 -35.44
N TYR A 13 -20.56 -48.29 -34.44
CA TYR A 13 -20.51 -47.61 -33.16
C TYR A 13 -20.19 -48.61 -32.06
N LYS A 14 -19.08 -48.38 -31.34
CA LYS A 14 -18.62 -49.20 -30.22
C LYS A 14 -18.86 -48.45 -28.91
N LYS A 15 -19.41 -49.16 -27.92
CA LYS A 15 -19.59 -48.61 -26.57
C LYS A 15 -18.21 -48.40 -25.92
N VAL A 16 -17.86 -47.15 -25.59
CA VAL A 16 -16.53 -46.77 -25.05
C VAL A 16 -16.54 -46.43 -23.55
N ALA A 17 -17.69 -46.47 -22.87
CA ALA A 17 -17.76 -46.25 -21.43
C ALA A 17 -18.86 -47.10 -20.76
N THR A 18 -18.50 -47.83 -19.71
CA THR A 18 -19.41 -48.63 -18.86
C THR A 18 -19.68 -47.99 -17.50
N LYS A 19 -19.03 -46.85 -17.18
CA LYS A 19 -19.29 -46.15 -15.92
C LYS A 19 -20.51 -45.25 -16.05
N GLN A 20 -21.65 -45.76 -15.62
CA GLN A 20 -22.80 -44.94 -15.28
C GLN A 20 -22.42 -44.10 -14.06
N SER A 21 -22.23 -42.79 -14.25
CA SER A 21 -22.11 -41.84 -13.15
C SER A 21 -23.38 -41.93 -12.31
N THR A 22 -23.27 -42.53 -11.12
CA THR A 22 -24.35 -42.51 -10.12
C THR A 22 -24.14 -41.25 -9.29
N PRO A 23 -25.08 -40.28 -9.30
CA PRO A 23 -24.96 -39.12 -8.43
C PRO A 23 -25.08 -39.60 -6.98
N THR A 24 -23.97 -39.68 -6.25
CA THR A 24 -23.91 -40.19 -4.87
C THR A 24 -23.94 -39.10 -3.80
N ALA A 25 -23.99 -37.83 -4.16
CA ALA A 25 -24.10 -36.76 -3.18
C ALA A 25 -24.94 -35.62 -3.74
N ASP A 26 -26.11 -35.44 -3.12
CA ASP A 26 -26.97 -34.25 -3.13
C ASP A 26 -27.25 -33.59 -4.51
N ARG A 27 -28.49 -33.70 -4.97
CA ARG A 27 -28.98 -33.09 -6.22
C ARG A 27 -29.49 -31.66 -6.03
N ALA A 28 -29.45 -31.12 -4.80
CA ALA A 28 -29.75 -29.72 -4.60
C ALA A 28 -28.74 -28.87 -5.36
N PRO A 29 -29.18 -27.80 -6.05
CA PRO A 29 -28.27 -26.81 -6.59
C PRO A 29 -27.37 -26.31 -5.45
N LYS A 30 -26.07 -26.62 -5.51
CA LYS A 30 -25.13 -26.00 -4.59
C LYS A 30 -25.06 -24.53 -4.97
N ALA A 31 -25.26 -23.65 -4.00
CA ALA A 31 -25.02 -22.24 -4.20
C ALA A 31 -23.57 -22.06 -4.67
N VAL A 32 -23.40 -21.67 -5.94
CA VAL A 32 -22.10 -21.26 -6.45
C VAL A 32 -21.86 -19.87 -5.85
N VAL A 33 -21.12 -19.82 -4.75
CA VAL A 33 -20.58 -18.57 -4.24
C VAL A 33 -19.46 -18.19 -5.22
N LEU A 34 -19.78 -17.29 -6.15
CA LEU A 34 -18.75 -16.67 -6.97
C LEU A 34 -18.00 -15.70 -6.08
N ASP A 35 -16.73 -15.99 -5.83
CA ASP A 35 -15.81 -15.01 -5.26
C ASP A 35 -15.66 -13.87 -6.29
N GLN A 36 -16.09 -12.66 -5.91
CA GLN A 36 -16.22 -11.51 -6.81
C GLN A 36 -14.96 -10.63 -6.81
N GLY A 37 -13.83 -11.12 -6.30
CA GLY A 37 -12.63 -10.33 -6.12
C GLY A 37 -12.68 -9.47 -4.84
N LEU A 38 -11.66 -8.66 -4.66
CA LEU A 38 -11.47 -7.78 -3.51
C LEU A 38 -10.76 -6.49 -3.94
N THR A 39 -11.32 -5.34 -3.59
CA THR A 39 -10.63 -4.05 -3.74
C THR A 39 -10.38 -3.43 -2.37
N VAL A 40 -9.11 -3.31 -1.98
CA VAL A 40 -8.71 -2.70 -0.70
C VAL A 40 -8.35 -1.24 -0.92
N PHE A 41 -8.98 -0.33 -0.17
CA PHE A 41 -8.65 1.08 -0.12
C PHE A 41 -7.92 1.45 1.19
N LEU A 42 -6.80 2.14 1.07
CA LEU A 42 -5.97 2.62 2.16
C LEU A 42 -5.90 4.15 2.10
N GLY A 43 -6.58 4.82 3.02
CA GLY A 43 -6.55 6.28 3.14
C GLY A 43 -5.23 6.83 3.72
N GLY A 44 -5.06 8.15 3.62
CA GLY A 44 -3.93 8.90 4.18
C GLY A 44 -3.89 8.97 5.71
N ALA A 45 -2.98 9.80 6.24
CA ALA A 45 -2.68 9.92 7.67
C ALA A 45 -3.95 10.10 8.53
N GLY A 46 -3.97 9.43 9.69
CA GLY A 46 -5.12 9.39 10.61
C GLY A 46 -6.19 8.32 10.30
N MET A 47 -6.33 7.87 9.05
CA MET A 47 -7.06 6.67 8.53
C MET A 47 -8.49 6.34 9.01
N VAL A 48 -9.02 7.09 9.95
CA VAL A 48 -10.44 7.20 10.27
C VAL A 48 -10.91 8.55 9.72
N GLY A 49 -10.45 8.87 8.51
CA GLY A 49 -10.98 10.00 7.76
C GLY A 49 -12.41 9.70 7.40
N SER A 50 -13.33 10.64 7.64
CA SER A 50 -14.74 10.49 7.26
C SER A 50 -14.91 10.22 5.76
N TYR A 51 -13.92 10.58 4.94
CA TYR A 51 -13.91 10.35 3.50
C TYR A 51 -13.71 8.88 3.07
N ASN A 52 -13.17 7.99 3.93
CA ASN A 52 -12.90 6.60 3.53
C ASN A 52 -14.19 5.85 3.14
N GLY A 53 -15.26 6.05 3.91
CA GLY A 53 -16.57 5.47 3.60
C GLY A 53 -17.15 5.99 2.28
N ASP A 54 -17.02 7.30 2.02
CA ASP A 54 -17.47 7.87 0.74
C ASP A 54 -16.61 7.43 -0.45
N MET A 55 -15.30 7.20 -0.26
CA MET A 55 -14.46 6.61 -1.30
C MET A 55 -14.91 5.18 -1.64
N VAL A 56 -15.14 4.33 -0.64
CA VAL A 56 -15.64 2.97 -0.87
C VAL A 56 -17.01 2.98 -1.54
N ALA A 57 -17.89 3.89 -1.13
CA ALA A 57 -19.17 4.09 -1.81
C ALA A 57 -18.98 4.49 -3.28
N ALA A 58 -18.07 5.43 -3.57
CA ALA A 58 -17.76 5.87 -4.92
C ALA A 58 -17.20 4.73 -5.80
N LEU A 59 -16.31 3.88 -5.26
CA LEU A 59 -15.80 2.70 -5.97
C LEU A 59 -16.94 1.74 -6.32
N LYS A 60 -17.83 1.48 -5.36
CA LYS A 60 -19.01 0.63 -5.58
C LYS A 60 -19.98 1.23 -6.61
N GLU A 61 -20.24 2.53 -6.54
CA GLU A 61 -21.07 3.27 -7.52
C GLU A 61 -20.48 3.18 -8.94
N ALA A 62 -19.15 3.14 -9.07
CA ALA A 62 -18.47 2.99 -10.35
C ALA A 62 -18.48 1.55 -10.90
N GLY A 63 -18.96 0.57 -10.12
CA GLY A 63 -19.03 -0.83 -10.51
C GLY A 63 -17.78 -1.65 -10.16
N ILE A 64 -16.94 -1.18 -9.24
CA ILE A 64 -15.79 -1.93 -8.72
C ILE A 64 -16.28 -2.84 -7.58
N ALA A 65 -15.92 -4.12 -7.65
CA ALA A 65 -16.41 -5.18 -6.77
C ALA A 65 -15.72 -5.19 -5.42
N ASN A 66 -16.52 -5.53 -4.40
CA ASN A 66 -16.12 -5.71 -3.01
C ASN A 66 -15.11 -4.67 -2.47
N PRO A 67 -15.35 -3.36 -2.63
CA PRO A 67 -14.46 -2.36 -2.07
C PRO A 67 -14.59 -2.37 -0.54
N VAL A 68 -13.45 -2.45 0.13
CA VAL A 68 -13.32 -2.33 1.58
C VAL A 68 -12.25 -1.29 1.87
N PHE A 69 -12.33 -0.61 3.02
CA PHE A 69 -11.24 0.24 3.48
C PHE A 69 -10.55 -0.40 4.68
N ALA A 70 -9.23 -0.29 4.73
CA ALA A 70 -8.40 -0.85 5.77
C ALA A 70 -8.29 0.11 6.98
N ASN A 71 -7.97 -0.48 8.13
CA ASN A 71 -7.69 0.23 9.36
C ASN A 71 -6.42 -0.37 10.00
N TYR A 72 -5.26 0.11 9.54
CA TYR A 72 -3.95 -0.25 10.09
C TYR A 72 -3.55 0.54 11.34
N SER A 73 -4.50 1.11 12.11
CA SER A 73 -4.19 1.92 13.30
C SER A 73 -3.29 1.16 14.28
N ALA A 74 -3.27 -0.17 14.27
CA ALA A 74 -2.36 -1.00 15.06
C ALA A 74 -0.86 -0.80 14.77
N LEU A 75 -0.46 -0.37 13.56
CA LEU A 75 0.96 -0.11 13.23
C LEU A 75 1.50 1.18 13.87
N ILE A 76 0.60 2.05 14.34
CA ILE A 76 0.87 3.36 14.95
C ILE A 76 0.27 3.48 16.36
N ALA A 77 -0.62 2.56 16.77
CA ALA A 77 -1.30 2.57 18.06
C ALA A 77 -0.30 2.60 19.22
N GLY A 78 -0.25 3.76 19.90
CA GLY A 78 0.64 4.01 21.03
C GLY A 78 1.59 5.19 20.82
N LEU A 79 1.86 5.61 19.58
CA LEU A 79 2.64 6.82 19.28
C LEU A 79 1.88 8.10 19.66
N ASP A 80 0.56 8.08 19.44
CA ASP A 80 -0.38 9.19 19.61
C ASP A 80 -0.48 9.71 21.07
N LYS A 81 -0.03 8.92 22.06
CA LYS A 81 -0.11 9.26 23.49
C LYS A 81 1.08 10.07 24.03
N TYR A 82 2.19 10.14 23.30
CA TYR A 82 3.45 10.65 23.83
C TYR A 82 3.99 11.87 23.09
N VAL A 83 3.19 12.42 22.18
CA VAL A 83 3.67 13.34 21.16
C VAL A 83 2.71 14.52 21.04
N PRO A 84 3.14 15.77 21.33
CA PRO A 84 2.33 16.96 21.08
C PRO A 84 1.91 17.02 19.60
N SER A 85 0.75 17.59 19.29
CA SER A 85 0.19 17.67 17.92
C SER A 85 1.15 18.19 16.82
N PHE A 86 2.19 18.92 17.21
CA PHE A 86 3.28 19.34 16.32
C PHE A 86 4.22 18.20 15.88
N ILE A 87 4.50 17.23 16.75
CA ILE A 87 5.30 16.03 16.43
C ILE A 87 4.41 14.86 15.98
N ASP A 88 3.08 14.93 16.12
CA ASP A 88 2.15 13.93 15.55
C ASP A 88 2.22 13.92 14.01
N MET A 89 2.18 15.10 13.38
CA MET A 89 2.37 15.26 11.92
C MET A 89 3.80 14.94 11.46
N LEU A 90 4.80 15.23 12.30
CA LEU A 90 6.21 14.92 12.05
C LEU A 90 6.50 13.43 12.30
N GLY A 91 5.73 12.79 13.17
CA GLY A 91 5.72 11.38 13.53
C GLY A 91 5.14 10.53 12.42
N ASP A 92 4.02 10.97 11.83
CA ASP A 92 3.43 10.36 10.64
C ASP A 92 4.33 10.54 9.41
N ALA A 93 4.89 11.74 9.20
CA ALA A 93 5.83 12.00 8.11
C ALA A 93 7.18 11.28 8.31
N SER A 94 7.64 11.06 9.55
CA SER A 94 8.86 10.29 9.81
C SER A 94 8.62 8.78 9.74
N ALA A 95 7.43 8.29 10.11
CA ALA A 95 7.02 6.91 9.85
C ALA A 95 6.97 6.63 8.35
N VAL A 96 6.49 7.58 7.53
CA VAL A 96 6.56 7.48 6.07
C VAL A 96 7.94 7.10 5.60
N VAL A 97 8.98 7.80 6.04
CA VAL A 97 10.35 7.54 5.58
C VAL A 97 10.91 6.20 6.05
N LEU A 98 10.39 5.61 7.12
CA LEU A 98 10.81 4.29 7.56
C LEU A 98 10.24 3.16 6.69
N TYR A 99 9.06 3.37 6.10
CA TYR A 99 8.32 2.36 5.32
C TYR A 99 8.24 2.65 3.82
N ASN A 100 8.74 3.81 3.36
CA ASN A 100 8.66 4.24 1.96
C ASN A 100 9.62 3.50 1.01
N GLN A 101 10.41 2.56 1.51
CA GLN A 101 11.47 1.85 0.80
C GLN A 101 11.20 0.36 0.64
N ASP A 102 11.85 -0.27 -0.35
CA ASP A 102 11.76 -1.71 -0.50
C ASP A 102 12.44 -2.43 0.68
N GLU A 103 11.95 -3.62 1.02
CA GLU A 103 12.56 -4.38 2.10
C GLU A 103 13.98 -4.87 1.79
N ASN A 104 14.37 -4.93 0.52
CA ASN A 104 15.75 -5.26 0.15
C ASN A 104 16.66 -4.02 0.09
N ASP A 105 16.14 -2.81 0.33
CA ASP A 105 16.94 -1.59 0.31
C ASP A 105 17.87 -1.52 1.53
N PRO A 106 19.20 -1.52 1.38
CA PRO A 106 20.10 -1.46 2.54
C PRO A 106 20.09 -0.09 3.25
N VAL A 107 19.56 0.94 2.60
CA VAL A 107 19.38 2.27 3.17
C VAL A 107 18.05 2.30 3.90
N VAL A 108 18.01 2.92 5.08
CA VAL A 108 16.77 3.04 5.90
C VAL A 108 16.24 4.48 5.93
N PHE A 109 17.13 5.44 5.73
CA PHE A 109 16.84 6.87 5.67
C PHE A 109 18.05 7.58 5.06
N GLU A 110 17.86 8.46 4.08
CA GLU A 110 18.93 9.27 3.50
C GLU A 110 18.55 10.75 3.36
N TYR A 111 19.19 11.62 4.15
CA TYR A 111 19.02 13.07 4.05
C TYR A 111 20.36 13.75 3.73
N GLY A 112 20.51 14.17 2.48
CA GLY A 112 21.70 14.83 1.92
C GLY A 112 22.76 13.86 1.36
N GLU A 113 23.88 14.39 0.84
CA GLU A 113 25.07 13.64 0.40
C GLU A 113 25.89 13.05 1.56
N LEU A 114 26.06 11.73 1.63
CA LEU A 114 26.86 11.05 2.67
C LEU A 114 28.25 11.69 2.88
N GLN A 115 28.39 12.50 3.93
CA GLN A 115 29.68 13.04 4.36
C GLN A 115 30.56 11.91 4.89
N LYS A 116 31.86 11.96 4.59
CA LYS A 116 32.84 11.16 5.32
C LYS A 116 33.10 11.88 6.64
N CYS A 117 32.46 11.41 7.70
CA CYS A 117 32.68 11.91 9.05
C CYS A 117 33.48 10.90 9.89
N THR A 118 34.41 11.41 10.69
CA THR A 118 35.04 10.69 11.79
C THR A 118 34.30 11.04 13.09
N TYR A 119 33.85 10.01 13.79
CA TYR A 119 33.07 10.14 15.03
C TYR A 119 33.95 9.78 16.22
N GLY A 120 33.96 10.63 17.24
CA GLY A 120 34.58 10.33 18.53
C GLY A 120 33.88 9.19 19.26
N ASN A 121 34.56 8.61 20.25
CA ASN A 121 34.07 7.45 20.99
C ASN A 121 32.97 7.80 22.03
N GLU A 122 32.82 9.08 22.37
CA GLU A 122 31.81 9.55 23.32
C GLU A 122 30.54 10.00 22.59
N TYR A 123 29.39 9.49 23.05
CA TYR A 123 28.09 9.82 22.49
C TYR A 123 26.98 9.77 23.55
N ILE A 124 25.96 10.60 23.34
CA ILE A 124 24.71 10.56 24.08
C ILE A 124 23.73 9.70 23.28
N GLU A 125 23.30 8.60 23.88
CA GLU A 125 22.33 7.70 23.26
C GLU A 125 20.90 8.13 23.65
N LYS A 126 20.12 8.56 22.66
CA LYS A 126 18.70 8.90 22.81
C LYS A 126 17.84 7.84 22.14
N LYS A 127 16.85 7.34 22.88
CA LYS A 127 15.93 6.29 22.44
C LYS A 127 14.55 6.89 22.18
N TYR A 128 14.08 6.76 20.95
CA TYR A 128 12.79 7.21 20.44
C TYR A 128 11.94 5.99 20.07
N LEU A 129 10.62 6.19 19.87
CA LEU A 129 9.70 5.13 19.44
C LEU A 129 9.78 3.89 20.35
N PHE A 130 9.59 4.02 21.67
CA PHE A 130 9.72 2.88 22.62
C PHE A 130 11.08 2.16 22.60
N GLY A 131 12.17 2.88 22.31
CA GLY A 131 13.50 2.27 22.17
C GLY A 131 13.76 1.68 20.78
N LEU A 132 12.84 1.88 19.83
CA LEU A 132 12.98 1.38 18.47
C LEU A 132 13.89 2.24 17.61
N VAL A 133 14.12 3.49 17.95
CA VAL A 133 15.09 4.33 17.23
C VAL A 133 16.11 4.81 18.24
N THR A 134 17.35 4.39 18.05
CA THR A 134 18.46 4.82 18.88
C THR A 134 19.28 5.83 18.09
N ILE A 135 19.16 7.10 18.46
CA ILE A 135 19.98 8.18 17.91
C ILE A 135 21.18 8.34 18.82
N ARG A 136 22.38 8.16 18.27
CA ARG A 136 23.63 8.45 18.97
C ARG A 136 24.13 9.81 18.55
N GLU A 137 24.14 10.73 19.48
CA GLU A 137 24.64 12.09 19.31
C GLU A 137 26.09 12.12 19.80
N HIS A 138 27.04 12.14 18.87
CA HIS A 138 28.47 12.16 19.20
C HIS A 138 28.91 13.59 19.52
N GLU A 139 29.67 13.79 20.60
CA GLU A 139 30.16 15.13 20.99
C GLU A 139 31.27 15.62 20.05
N GLN A 140 32.03 14.69 19.48
CA GLN A 140 33.10 14.98 18.53
C GLN A 140 32.74 14.39 17.16
N ILE A 141 32.45 15.28 16.22
CA ILE A 141 32.17 14.93 14.83
C ILE A 141 33.05 15.80 13.94
N GLU A 142 33.95 15.17 13.19
CA GLU A 142 34.74 15.84 12.15
C GLU A 142 34.20 15.39 10.80
N CYS A 143 33.51 16.28 10.09
CA CYS A 143 32.98 16.01 8.76
C CYS A 143 33.69 16.86 7.71
N THR A 144 34.07 16.25 6.58
CA THR A 144 34.56 16.96 5.40
C THR A 144 33.77 16.54 4.16
N PRO A 145 33.12 17.48 3.43
CA PRO A 145 33.00 18.94 3.66
C PRO A 145 31.94 19.31 4.74
N THR A 146 31.95 20.58 5.18
CA THR A 146 31.13 21.14 6.27
C THR A 146 29.73 21.63 5.86
N SER A 147 29.14 21.13 4.77
CA SER A 147 27.81 21.57 4.33
C SER A 147 26.69 20.62 4.76
N ASP A 148 25.73 21.17 5.51
CA ASP A 148 24.38 20.68 5.85
C ASP A 148 24.08 19.21 5.58
N LEU A 149 24.52 18.32 6.47
CA LEU A 149 24.05 16.94 6.47
C LEU A 149 23.73 16.35 7.83
N PHE A 150 22.66 15.55 7.80
CA PHE A 150 22.25 14.69 8.89
C PHE A 150 21.81 13.36 8.28
N ALA A 151 22.78 12.46 8.05
CA ALA A 151 22.50 11.11 7.60
C ALA A 151 22.31 10.19 8.82
N ILE A 152 21.08 9.77 9.11
CA ILE A 152 20.82 8.71 10.09
C ILE A 152 20.93 7.36 9.37
N LYS A 153 22.10 6.72 9.45
CA LYS A 153 22.19 5.29 9.17
C LYS A 153 21.68 4.53 10.40
N LEU A 154 20.41 4.11 10.37
CA LEU A 154 19.86 3.24 11.41
C LEU A 154 20.57 1.88 11.34
N SER A 155 21.55 1.67 12.23
CA SER A 155 22.27 0.41 12.43
C SER A 155 21.41 -0.60 13.20
N ARG A 156 20.21 -0.88 12.70
CA ARG A 156 19.40 -1.98 13.21
C ARG A 156 19.65 -3.24 12.41
N ASP A 157 19.31 -4.38 13.01
CA ASP A 157 19.02 -5.57 12.21
C ASP A 157 17.78 -5.24 11.37
N ILE A 158 18.06 -4.81 10.15
CA ILE A 158 17.12 -4.44 9.11
C ILE A 158 16.03 -5.53 8.96
N LYS A 159 16.34 -6.79 9.28
CA LYS A 159 15.40 -7.91 9.24
C LYS A 159 14.23 -7.77 10.23
N GLU A 160 14.42 -7.14 11.38
CA GLU A 160 13.36 -7.04 12.42
C GLU A 160 12.38 -5.89 12.16
N ILE A 161 12.82 -4.77 11.57
CA ILE A 161 11.91 -3.67 11.16
C ILE A 161 11.11 -4.07 9.91
N LYS A 162 11.78 -4.79 9.00
CA LYS A 162 11.25 -5.11 7.67
C LYS A 162 10.39 -6.37 7.62
N ALA A 163 10.48 -7.24 8.63
CA ALA A 163 9.51 -8.30 8.84
C ALA A 163 8.18 -7.77 9.42
N SER A 164 7.77 -6.57 9.01
CA SER A 164 6.44 -6.06 9.28
C SER A 164 5.46 -6.87 8.44
N ASP A 165 4.59 -7.63 9.10
CA ASP A 165 3.53 -8.38 8.45
C ASP A 165 2.54 -7.40 7.81
N PHE A 166 2.57 -7.26 6.48
CA PHE A 166 1.61 -6.45 5.73
C PHE A 166 0.46 -7.32 5.18
N SER A 167 0.08 -8.38 5.89
CA SER A 167 -1.13 -9.15 5.55
C SER A 167 -2.39 -8.29 5.68
N LEU A 168 -3.44 -8.69 4.94
CA LEU A 168 -4.77 -8.11 5.05
C LEU A 168 -5.25 -8.01 6.51
N THR A 169 -5.01 -9.05 7.31
CA THR A 169 -5.41 -9.07 8.73
C THR A 169 -4.68 -8.00 9.54
N THR A 170 -3.38 -7.81 9.33
CA THR A 170 -2.61 -6.78 10.05
C THR A 170 -3.07 -5.37 9.71
N ILE A 171 -3.50 -5.13 8.48
CA ILE A 171 -4.08 -3.84 8.07
C ILE A 171 -5.58 -3.72 8.37
N GLY A 172 -6.15 -4.63 9.16
CA GLY A 172 -7.53 -4.57 9.63
C GLY A 172 -8.58 -5.03 8.60
N ILE A 173 -8.17 -5.76 7.56
CA ILE A 173 -9.07 -6.40 6.59
C ILE A 173 -9.27 -7.86 6.99
N SER A 174 -10.50 -8.21 7.34
CA SER A 174 -10.91 -9.59 7.65
C SER A 174 -11.31 -10.40 6.41
N HIS A 175 -11.39 -9.76 5.25
CA HIS A 175 -11.72 -10.44 4.00
C HIS A 175 -10.57 -11.35 3.57
N PRO A 176 -10.82 -12.61 3.16
CA PRO A 176 -9.78 -13.47 2.63
C PRO A 176 -9.25 -12.93 1.30
N ILE A 177 -8.04 -13.37 0.92
CA ILE A 177 -7.52 -13.15 -0.43
C ILE A 177 -8.46 -13.85 -1.41
N PRO A 178 -8.92 -13.17 -2.48
CA PRO A 178 -9.86 -13.76 -3.42
C PRO A 178 -9.23 -14.93 -4.18
N THR A 179 -10.02 -15.98 -4.38
CA THR A 179 -9.71 -17.17 -5.17
C THR A 179 -10.24 -17.08 -6.61
N ALA A 180 -11.17 -16.16 -6.86
CA ALA A 180 -11.62 -15.74 -8.18
C ALA A 180 -11.94 -14.24 -8.19
N GLY A 181 -11.92 -13.63 -9.38
CA GLY A 181 -12.02 -12.17 -9.53
C GLY A 181 -10.66 -11.47 -9.32
N GLN A 182 -10.68 -10.14 -9.34
CA GLN A 182 -9.46 -9.33 -9.19
C GLN A 182 -9.08 -9.13 -7.72
N PHE A 183 -7.79 -9.07 -7.42
CA PHE A 183 -7.27 -8.53 -6.18
C PHE A 183 -6.62 -7.16 -6.43
N ASN A 184 -7.34 -6.10 -6.05
CA ASN A 184 -6.95 -4.71 -6.26
C ASN A 184 -6.57 -4.04 -4.94
N ILE A 185 -5.54 -3.19 -4.96
CA ILE A 185 -5.11 -2.39 -3.80
C ILE A 185 -4.95 -0.94 -4.25
N ILE A 186 -5.60 -0.03 -3.54
CA ILE A 186 -5.59 1.41 -3.78
C ILE A 186 -5.09 2.08 -2.52
N GLY A 187 -4.09 2.94 -2.63
CA GLY A 187 -3.59 3.73 -1.51
C GLY A 187 -3.47 5.21 -1.84
N TYR A 188 -3.77 6.06 -0.87
CA TYR A 188 -3.69 7.51 -0.97
C TYR A 188 -2.79 8.07 0.13
N SER A 189 -1.85 8.97 -0.23
CA SER A 189 -0.92 9.60 0.72
C SER A 189 -0.16 8.51 1.51
N TRP A 190 -0.18 8.56 2.84
CA TRP A 190 0.39 7.53 3.71
C TRP A 190 -0.15 6.12 3.41
N GLY A 191 -1.44 6.01 3.10
CA GLY A 191 -2.05 4.75 2.67
C GLY A 191 -1.47 4.19 1.38
N ALA A 192 -0.86 5.02 0.51
CA ALA A 192 -0.13 4.56 -0.67
C ALA A 192 1.17 3.83 -0.31
N VAL A 193 1.85 4.24 0.76
CA VAL A 193 3.02 3.51 1.26
C VAL A 193 2.59 2.13 1.76
N ILE A 194 1.55 2.08 2.58
CA ILE A 194 1.02 0.80 3.09
C ILE A 194 0.48 -0.07 1.95
N ALA A 195 -0.16 0.52 0.94
CA ALA A 195 -0.64 -0.21 -0.24
C ALA A 195 0.52 -0.84 -1.01
N ALA A 196 1.60 -0.09 -1.26
CA ALA A 196 2.80 -0.61 -1.92
C ALA A 196 3.46 -1.74 -1.10
N ARG A 197 3.57 -1.59 0.22
CA ARG A 197 4.11 -2.60 1.13
C ARG A 197 3.24 -3.86 1.19
N THR A 198 1.92 -3.70 1.21
CA THR A 198 0.93 -4.80 1.18
C THR A 198 1.00 -5.55 -0.15
N ALA A 199 1.05 -4.82 -1.27
CA ALA A 199 1.14 -5.40 -2.60
C ALA A 199 2.42 -6.24 -2.75
N ILE A 200 3.58 -5.69 -2.39
CA ILE A 200 4.84 -6.41 -2.52
C ILE A 200 4.91 -7.63 -1.58
N PHE A 201 4.36 -7.52 -0.37
CA PHE A 201 4.27 -8.63 0.59
C PHE A 201 3.48 -9.81 0.02
N HIS A 202 2.30 -9.56 -0.55
CA HIS A 202 1.49 -10.60 -1.17
C HIS A 202 2.13 -11.14 -2.45
N ALA A 203 2.65 -10.25 -3.30
CA ALA A 203 3.27 -10.60 -4.56
C ALA A 203 4.49 -11.53 -4.37
N ARG A 204 5.33 -11.27 -3.37
CA ARG A 204 6.47 -12.14 -3.00
C ARG A 204 6.06 -13.52 -2.49
N LYS A 205 4.83 -13.67 -2.00
CA LYS A 205 4.24 -14.96 -1.60
C LYS A 205 3.55 -15.70 -2.75
N GLY A 206 3.69 -15.22 -3.98
CA GLY A 206 3.08 -15.84 -5.16
C GLY A 206 1.62 -15.44 -5.39
N ILE A 207 1.08 -14.50 -4.62
CA ILE A 207 -0.30 -14.01 -4.81
C ILE A 207 -0.27 -12.93 -5.89
N ILE A 208 -1.20 -13.02 -6.85
CA ILE A 208 -1.35 -12.04 -7.91
C ILE A 208 -2.12 -10.82 -7.35
N VAL A 209 -1.57 -9.63 -7.55
CA VAL A 209 -2.24 -8.34 -7.38
C VAL A 209 -2.53 -7.80 -8.77
N ASP A 210 -3.81 -7.74 -9.15
CA ASP A 210 -4.24 -7.33 -10.48
C ASP A 210 -3.97 -5.86 -10.73
N HIS A 211 -4.33 -5.00 -9.77
CA HIS A 211 -4.09 -3.56 -9.83
C HIS A 211 -3.57 -3.02 -8.50
N LEU A 212 -2.47 -2.29 -8.57
CA LEU A 212 -1.95 -1.43 -7.50
C LEU A 212 -2.08 0.04 -7.92
N ILE A 213 -2.87 0.82 -7.18
CA ILE A 213 -3.07 2.25 -7.43
C ILE A 213 -2.43 3.05 -6.30
N LEU A 214 -1.52 3.96 -6.64
CA LEU A 214 -0.76 4.77 -5.69
C LEU A 214 -1.01 6.26 -5.96
N ILE A 215 -1.76 6.91 -5.08
CA ILE A 215 -2.22 8.30 -5.26
C ILE A 215 -1.47 9.22 -4.30
N GLY A 216 -0.78 10.24 -4.83
CA GLY A 216 0.03 11.15 -4.02
C GLY A 216 1.01 10.40 -3.12
N ALA A 217 1.75 9.43 -3.68
CA ALA A 217 2.45 8.43 -2.89
C ALA A 217 3.86 8.89 -2.48
N PRO A 218 4.16 9.05 -1.18
CA PRO A 218 5.48 9.42 -0.69
C PRO A 218 6.39 8.18 -0.59
N ILE A 219 6.47 7.40 -1.67
CA ILE A 219 7.35 6.23 -1.78
C ILE A 219 8.67 6.60 -2.46
N ASN A 220 9.76 5.98 -2.05
CA ASN A 220 11.06 6.22 -2.65
C ASN A 220 11.24 5.43 -3.97
N VAL A 221 12.39 5.59 -4.61
CA VAL A 221 12.66 4.94 -5.90
C VAL A 221 12.75 3.42 -5.78
N SER A 222 13.23 2.87 -4.65
CA SER A 222 13.39 1.42 -4.48
C SER A 222 12.05 0.73 -4.33
N LEU A 223 11.14 1.26 -3.49
CA LEU A 223 9.80 0.70 -3.36
C LEU A 223 8.99 0.87 -4.64
N LYS A 224 9.09 2.03 -5.29
CA LYS A 224 8.46 2.28 -6.61
C LYS A 224 8.91 1.23 -7.62
N ASN A 225 10.21 1.01 -7.75
CA ASN A 225 10.75 0.03 -8.68
C ASN A 225 10.35 -1.40 -8.30
N ALA A 226 10.30 -1.71 -7.00
CA ALA A 226 9.88 -3.02 -6.53
C ALA A 226 8.44 -3.32 -6.96
N VAL A 227 7.51 -2.39 -6.78
CA VAL A 227 6.10 -2.62 -7.12
C VAL A 227 5.80 -2.54 -8.63
N ILE A 228 6.56 -1.75 -9.39
CA ILE A 228 6.39 -1.66 -10.85
C ILE A 228 6.92 -2.92 -11.55
N ASN A 229 8.03 -3.47 -11.07
CA ASN A 229 8.74 -4.53 -11.79
C ASN A 229 8.43 -5.94 -11.26
N HIS A 230 7.61 -6.08 -10.22
CA HIS A 230 7.31 -7.40 -9.66
C HIS A 230 6.35 -8.19 -10.56
N PRO A 231 6.68 -9.43 -10.97
CA PRO A 231 5.87 -10.18 -11.96
C PRO A 231 4.45 -10.53 -11.50
N ASN A 232 4.22 -10.59 -10.19
CA ASN A 232 2.90 -10.85 -9.60
C ASN A 232 2.09 -9.58 -9.29
N ILE A 233 2.58 -8.38 -9.65
CA ILE A 233 1.81 -7.13 -9.61
C ILE A 233 1.56 -6.75 -11.07
N LEU A 234 0.38 -7.06 -11.58
CA LEU A 234 0.13 -7.03 -13.03
C LEU A 234 0.09 -5.60 -13.56
N ASN A 235 -0.58 -4.71 -12.83
CA ASN A 235 -0.75 -3.32 -13.23
C ASN A 235 -0.48 -2.39 -12.06
N THR A 236 0.54 -1.53 -12.17
CA THR A 236 0.80 -0.47 -11.20
C THR A 236 0.49 0.89 -11.83
N HIS A 237 -0.41 1.65 -11.22
CA HIS A 237 -0.76 3.00 -11.65
C HIS A 237 -0.38 4.01 -10.56
N ILE A 238 0.48 4.96 -10.93
CA ILE A 238 0.89 6.06 -10.06
C ILE A 238 0.11 7.31 -10.49
N VAL A 239 -0.59 7.89 -9.53
CA VAL A 239 -1.41 9.11 -9.71
C VAL A 239 -0.78 10.21 -8.86
N ASP A 240 0.20 10.90 -9.43
CA ASP A 240 0.80 12.07 -8.80
C ASP A 240 -0.16 13.28 -8.92
N LEU A 241 -0.34 14.02 -7.82
CA LEU A 241 -1.31 15.14 -7.75
C LEU A 241 -0.64 16.50 -8.02
N VAL A 242 0.47 16.51 -8.76
CA VAL A 242 1.27 17.72 -9.03
C VAL A 242 0.44 18.81 -9.71
N SER A 243 -0.48 18.44 -10.61
CA SER A 243 -1.42 19.38 -11.25
C SER A 243 -2.39 20.05 -10.28
N HIS A 244 -2.56 19.49 -9.08
CA HIS A 244 -3.37 20.05 -8.00
C HIS A 244 -2.50 20.78 -6.96
N GLY A 245 -1.19 20.87 -7.16
CA GLY A 245 -0.25 21.53 -6.25
C GLY A 245 0.37 20.61 -5.21
N ASP A 246 0.23 19.28 -5.33
CA ASP A 246 0.87 18.34 -4.41
C ASP A 246 2.38 18.28 -4.66
N PRO A 247 3.23 18.57 -3.65
CA PRO A 247 4.68 18.44 -3.82
C PRO A 247 5.17 16.98 -3.70
N ILE A 248 4.32 16.05 -3.25
CA ILE A 248 4.62 14.62 -3.11
C ILE A 248 4.39 13.89 -4.43
N TYR A 249 5.34 13.02 -4.80
CA TYR A 249 5.25 12.14 -5.97
C TYR A 249 6.04 10.85 -5.76
N ALA A 250 5.65 9.79 -6.46
CA ALA A 250 6.31 8.49 -6.29
C ALA A 250 7.72 8.46 -6.89
N GLY A 251 8.68 7.93 -6.13
CA GLY A 251 10.09 7.87 -6.50
C GLY A 251 10.90 9.07 -6.02
N MET A 252 10.35 9.87 -5.12
CA MET A 252 11.06 10.98 -4.49
C MET A 252 12.10 10.48 -3.47
N THR A 253 13.14 11.29 -3.22
CA THR A 253 14.11 10.99 -2.17
C THR A 253 13.53 11.33 -0.79
N ASP A 254 14.04 10.69 0.25
CA ASP A 254 13.67 10.98 1.64
C ASP A 254 13.88 12.45 1.98
N LYS A 255 14.98 13.05 1.51
CA LYS A 255 15.21 14.49 1.60
C LYS A 255 14.06 15.30 1.02
N LYS A 256 13.60 14.98 -0.20
CA LYS A 256 12.49 15.70 -0.83
C LYS A 256 11.19 15.52 -0.04
N ILE A 257 10.92 14.34 0.53
CA ILE A 257 9.75 14.12 1.40
C ILE A 257 9.81 15.07 2.61
N VAL A 258 10.96 15.13 3.27
CA VAL A 258 11.17 16.00 4.44
C VAL A 258 11.05 17.48 4.06
N ASP A 259 11.63 17.89 2.94
CA ASP A 259 11.56 19.28 2.45
C ASP A 259 10.11 19.72 2.11
N CYS A 260 9.20 18.78 1.82
CA CYS A 260 7.80 19.06 1.53
C CYS A 260 6.97 19.37 2.79
N ILE A 261 7.44 19.02 3.99
CA ILE A 261 6.69 19.13 5.25
C ILE A 261 6.07 20.53 5.46
N PRO A 262 6.79 21.66 5.26
CA PRO A 262 6.20 22.99 5.44
C PRO A 262 5.05 23.27 4.46
N ILE A 263 5.16 22.80 3.21
CA ILE A 263 4.12 22.96 2.18
C ILE A 263 2.90 22.12 2.54
N LEU A 264 3.10 20.85 2.92
CA LEU A 264 2.03 19.96 3.35
C LEU A 264 1.28 20.52 4.56
N ARG A 265 2.02 21.05 5.54
CA ARG A 265 1.44 21.71 6.71
C ARG A 265 0.51 22.85 6.28
N LYS A 266 0.97 23.72 5.39
CA LYS A 266 0.17 24.83 4.88
C LYS A 266 -1.10 24.33 4.17
N GLN A 267 -0.97 23.35 3.29
CA GLN A 267 -2.12 22.75 2.57
C GLN A 267 -3.15 22.13 3.52
N MET A 268 -2.70 21.52 4.62
CA MET A 268 -3.57 20.99 5.65
C MET A 268 -4.33 22.10 6.39
N PHE A 269 -3.66 23.18 6.78
CA PHE A 269 -4.28 24.33 7.46
C PHE A 269 -5.22 25.15 6.56
N ASP A 270 -4.99 25.15 5.25
CA ASP A 270 -5.85 25.81 4.26
C ASP A 270 -7.16 25.01 3.97
N GLY A 271 -7.46 24.01 4.81
CA GLY A 271 -8.71 23.25 4.80
C GLY A 271 -8.71 22.05 3.86
N GLY A 272 -7.53 21.59 3.42
CA GLY A 272 -7.37 20.35 2.66
C GLY A 272 -8.10 20.33 1.32
N LYS A 273 -8.22 21.48 0.65
CA LYS A 273 -8.99 21.62 -0.59
C LYS A 273 -8.16 21.38 -1.85
N ASP A 274 -6.84 21.49 -1.76
CA ASP A 274 -5.93 21.40 -2.88
C ASP A 274 -4.64 20.65 -2.47
N GLY A 275 -3.77 20.41 -3.43
CA GLY A 275 -2.48 19.78 -3.24
C GLY A 275 -2.59 18.34 -2.76
N HIS A 276 -1.78 17.99 -1.77
CA HIS A 276 -1.71 16.63 -1.25
C HIS A 276 -3.03 16.13 -0.67
N PHE A 277 -3.86 17.04 -0.18
CA PHE A 277 -5.13 16.77 0.50
C PHE A 277 -6.35 16.81 -0.45
N TYR A 278 -6.12 16.84 -1.76
CA TYR A 278 -7.16 17.03 -2.79
C TYR A 278 -8.41 16.14 -2.66
N TYR A 279 -8.25 14.91 -2.14
CA TYR A 279 -9.34 13.95 -1.94
C TYR A 279 -9.80 13.80 -0.48
N SER A 280 -9.13 14.44 0.50
CA SER A 280 -9.39 14.19 1.93
C SER A 280 -10.51 15.04 2.52
N ALA A 281 -10.88 16.15 1.88
CA ALA A 281 -11.91 17.03 2.42
C ALA A 281 -13.30 16.37 2.48
N ASP A 282 -14.11 16.77 3.47
CA ASP A 282 -15.48 16.29 3.66
C ASP A 282 -16.50 17.33 3.20
N ASN A 283 -16.48 17.62 1.90
CA ASN A 283 -17.41 18.54 1.26
C ASN A 283 -17.94 17.97 -0.06
N ALA A 284 -18.95 18.63 -0.64
CA ALA A 284 -19.60 18.18 -1.87
C ALA A 284 -18.64 18.10 -3.06
N GLU A 285 -17.67 19.01 -3.12
CA GLU A 285 -16.67 19.02 -4.19
C GLU A 285 -15.74 17.81 -4.10
N ALA A 286 -15.19 17.53 -2.92
CA ALA A 286 -14.35 16.37 -2.67
C ALA A 286 -15.09 15.04 -2.90
N ARG A 287 -16.38 14.96 -2.53
CA ARG A 287 -17.26 13.84 -2.86
C ARG A 287 -17.39 13.62 -4.37
N ASN A 288 -17.48 14.69 -5.16
CA ASN A 288 -17.52 14.61 -6.62
C ASN A 288 -16.17 14.17 -7.20
N ARG A 289 -15.06 14.73 -6.69
CA ARG A 289 -13.69 14.34 -7.09
C ARG A 289 -13.43 12.85 -6.86
N ARG A 290 -13.87 12.30 -5.71
CA ARG A 290 -13.74 10.85 -5.42
C ARG A 290 -14.56 9.98 -6.37
N ARG A 291 -15.76 10.42 -6.78
CA ARG A 291 -16.57 9.73 -7.81
C ARG A 291 -15.93 9.78 -9.20
N GLN A 292 -15.33 10.92 -9.55
CA GLN A 292 -14.58 11.04 -10.81
C GLN A 292 -13.35 10.14 -10.80
N LEU A 293 -12.62 10.08 -9.69
CA LEU A 293 -11.52 9.15 -9.49
C LEU A 293 -12.00 7.70 -9.60
N ALA A 294 -13.07 7.29 -8.93
CA ALA A 294 -13.58 5.93 -9.03
C ALA A 294 -13.94 5.53 -10.48
N LYS A 295 -14.55 6.46 -11.25
CA LYS A 295 -14.83 6.25 -12.68
C LYS A 295 -13.56 6.10 -13.52
N SER A 296 -12.52 6.90 -13.24
CA SER A 296 -11.25 6.77 -13.95
C SER A 296 -10.56 5.44 -13.62
N LEU A 297 -10.59 5.01 -12.36
CA LEU A 297 -10.06 3.71 -11.94
C LEU A 297 -10.82 2.55 -12.60
N TYR A 298 -12.14 2.61 -12.68
CA TYR A 298 -12.91 1.62 -13.45
C TYR A 298 -12.50 1.60 -14.92
N THR A 299 -12.24 2.77 -15.52
CA THR A 299 -11.77 2.87 -16.91
C THR A 299 -10.38 2.23 -17.10
N LEU A 300 -9.53 2.24 -16.06
CA LEU A 300 -8.23 1.56 -16.05
C LEU A 300 -8.33 0.02 -15.96
N GLY A 301 -9.52 -0.52 -15.72
CA GLY A 301 -9.75 -1.97 -15.70
C GLY A 301 -10.05 -2.56 -14.33
N LEU A 302 -10.16 -1.74 -13.28
CA LEU A 302 -10.62 -2.22 -11.97
C LEU A 302 -12.08 -2.65 -12.07
N ARG A 303 -12.39 -3.84 -11.57
CA ARG A 303 -13.70 -4.47 -11.61
C ARG A 303 -14.11 -4.98 -10.24
#